data_AF-A0A414X3L6-F1
#
_entry.id   AF-A0A414X3L6-F1
#
_cell.length_a   1.000
_cell.length_b   1.000
_cell.length_c   1.000
_cell.angle_alpha   90.00
_cell.angle_beta   90.00
_cell.angle_gamma   90.00
#
_symmetry.space_group_name_H-M   'P 1'
#
loop_
_entity.id
_entity.type
_entity.pdbx_description
1 polymer ?
#
loop_
_entity_poly.entity_id
_entity_poly.type
_entity_poly.pdbx_seq_one_letter_code
_entity_poly.pdbx_strand_id
1 'polypeptide(L)'
;MGIKVLYDWILQSNRPAHMKAGMFVFIVMLVFCFFPLDIAFCKSAIVALATTAIAAVVVEYIQKKCGFIFDWLDALATVLLPGLITMLSTFIASTL
;
A
#
# COMPACT_ATOMS: atom_id res chain seq x y z
N MET A 1 18.87 -6.91 26.01
CA MET A 1 18.02 -5.80 25.52
C MET A 1 17.69 -5.98 24.03
N GLY A 2 17.29 -7.19 23.60
CA GLY A 2 17.19 -7.52 22.16
C GLY A 2 15.78 -7.88 21.71
N ILE A 3 15.17 -8.89 22.35
CA ILE A 3 13.90 -9.46 21.86
C ILE A 3 12.68 -8.61 22.26
N LYS A 4 12.62 -8.07 23.49
CA LYS A 4 11.52 -7.19 23.92
C LYS A 4 11.46 -5.90 23.11
N VAL A 5 12.60 -5.28 22.83
CA VAL A 5 12.65 -4.05 22.01
C VAL A 5 12.21 -4.35 20.57
N LEU A 6 12.63 -5.50 20.00
CA LEU A 6 12.19 -5.90 18.67
C LEU A 6 10.68 -6.22 18.65
N TYR A 7 10.18 -6.90 19.68
CA TYR A 7 8.77 -7.25 19.81
C TYR A 7 7.91 -6.01 20.01
N ASP A 8 8.29 -5.12 20.91
CA ASP A 8 7.62 -3.84 21.13
C ASP A 8 7.71 -2.97 19.88
N TRP A 9 8.84 -2.98 19.15
CA TRP A 9 8.97 -2.31 17.86
C TRP A 9 8.04 -2.89 16.79
N ILE A 10 7.86 -4.22 16.73
CA ILE A 10 6.90 -4.89 15.82
C ILE A 10 5.45 -4.65 16.24
N LEU A 11 5.16 -4.57 17.54
CA LEU A 11 3.81 -4.37 18.07
C LEU A 11 3.38 -2.90 17.96
N GLN A 12 4.31 -1.97 18.18
CA GLN A 12 4.13 -0.52 18.05
C GLN A 12 4.13 -0.08 16.58
N SER A 13 4.82 -0.85 15.74
CA SER A 13 4.69 -0.84 14.30
C SER A 13 3.29 -1.33 13.93
N ASN A 14 2.36 -0.41 13.74
CA ASN A 14 1.02 -0.70 13.24
C ASN A 14 1.04 -1.22 11.76
N ARG A 15 2.21 -1.57 11.22
CA ARG A 15 2.49 -2.01 9.84
C ARG A 15 1.56 -3.09 9.31
N PRO A 16 1.15 -4.15 10.05
CA PRO A 16 0.18 -5.10 9.52
C PRO A 16 -1.20 -4.46 9.29
N ALA A 17 -1.58 -3.44 10.07
CA ALA A 17 -2.81 -2.69 9.83
C ALA A 17 -2.66 -1.76 8.61
N HIS A 18 -1.52 -1.09 8.48
CA HIS A 18 -1.19 -0.26 7.30
C HIS A 18 -1.17 -1.10 6.01
N MET A 19 -0.62 -2.31 6.05
CA MET A 19 -0.63 -3.28 4.96
C MET A 19 -2.05 -3.70 4.56
N LYS A 20 -2.92 -3.99 5.53
CA LYS A 20 -4.34 -4.31 5.29
C LYS A 20 -5.09 -3.13 4.69
N ALA A 21 -4.85 -1.92 5.19
CA ALA A 21 -5.46 -0.70 4.67
C ALA A 21 -5.01 -0.43 3.22
N GLY A 22 -3.71 -0.57 2.93
CA GLY A 22 -3.17 -0.44 1.59
C GLY A 22 -3.80 -1.42 0.59
N MET A 23 -3.92 -2.69 0.99
CA MET A 23 -4.61 -3.68 0.15
C MET A 23 -6.09 -3.38 -0.07
N PHE A 24 -6.78 -2.86 0.94
CA PHE A 24 -8.17 -2.45 0.80
C PHE A 24 -8.33 -1.32 -0.23
N VAL A 25 -7.52 -0.26 -0.12
CA VAL A 25 -7.51 0.87 -1.07
C VAL A 25 -7.19 0.38 -2.49
N PHE A 26 -6.17 -0.49 -2.62
CA PHE A 26 -5.77 -1.07 -3.90
C PHE A 26 -6.89 -1.86 -4.56
N ILE A 27 -7.53 -2.79 -3.83
CA ILE A 27 -8.60 -3.63 -4.38
C ILE A 27 -9.80 -2.79 -4.81
N VAL A 28 -10.22 -1.84 -3.96
CA VAL A 28 -11.36 -0.96 -4.28
C VAL A 28 -11.08 -0.15 -5.54
N MET A 29 -9.88 0.45 -5.66
CA MET A 29 -9.52 1.21 -6.85
C MET A 29 -9.38 0.32 -8.09
N LEU A 30 -8.81 -0.88 -7.95
CA LEU A 30 -8.65 -1.82 -9.05
C LEU A 30 -10.00 -2.28 -9.61
N VAL A 31 -10.94 -2.63 -8.73
CA VAL A 31 -12.32 -3.00 -9.11
C VAL A 31 -13.01 -1.82 -9.79
N PHE A 32 -12.83 -0.61 -9.28
CA PHE A 32 -13.42 0.60 -9.86
C PHE A 32 -12.85 0.94 -11.25
N CYS A 33 -11.55 0.77 -11.46
CA CYS A 33 -10.91 0.98 -12.76
C CYS A 33 -11.27 -0.12 -13.77
N PHE A 34 -11.39 -1.36 -13.33
CA PHE A 34 -11.63 -2.49 -14.22
C PHE A 34 -13.10 -2.61 -14.65
N PHE A 35 -14.06 -2.50 -13.71
CA PHE A 35 -15.47 -2.74 -14.01
C PHE A 35 -16.20 -1.48 -14.52
N PRO A 36 -16.33 -0.38 -13.74
CA PRO A 36 -16.98 0.85 -14.21
C PRO A 36 -16.32 1.53 -15.40
N LEU A 37 -14.98 1.56 -15.43
CA LEU A 37 -14.22 2.36 -16.41
C LEU A 37 -13.71 1.53 -17.60
N ASP A 38 -13.89 0.20 -17.58
CA ASP A 38 -13.46 -0.73 -18.64
C ASP A 38 -11.99 -0.55 -19.06
N ILE A 39 -11.12 -0.27 -18.08
CA ILE A 39 -9.68 -0.10 -18.31
C ILE A 39 -9.00 -1.47 -18.21
N ALA A 40 -8.10 -1.76 -19.16
CA ALA A 40 -7.29 -2.97 -19.16
C ALA A 40 -6.62 -3.22 -17.79
N PHE A 41 -6.64 -4.48 -17.33
CA PHE A 41 -6.22 -4.89 -15.99
C PHE A 41 -4.86 -4.32 -15.55
N CYS A 42 -3.83 -4.40 -16.40
CA CYS A 42 -2.50 -3.89 -16.08
C CYS A 42 -2.48 -2.37 -15.86
N LYS A 43 -3.22 -1.61 -16.67
CA LYS A 43 -3.34 -0.15 -16.50
C LYS A 43 -4.12 0.17 -15.23
N SER A 44 -5.18 -0.58 -14.94
CA SER A 44 -5.97 -0.45 -13.71
C SER A 44 -5.12 -0.74 -12.45
N ALA A 45 -4.25 -1.75 -12.49
CA ALA A 45 -3.34 -2.06 -11.39
C ALA A 45 -2.31 -0.94 -11.15
N ILE A 46 -1.76 -0.33 -12.20
CA ILE A 46 -0.85 0.82 -12.07
C ILE A 46 -1.57 2.02 -11.43
N VAL A 47 -2.79 2.33 -11.87
CA VAL A 47 -3.59 3.42 -11.30
C VAL A 47 -3.92 3.13 -9.83
N ALA A 48 -4.35 1.91 -9.51
CA ALA A 48 -4.63 1.49 -8.15
C ALA A 48 -3.39 1.53 -7.24
N LEU A 49 -2.21 1.22 -7.77
CA LEU A 49 -0.95 1.36 -7.03
C LEU A 49 -0.63 2.83 -6.73
N ALA A 50 -0.76 3.70 -7.74
CA ALA A 50 -0.49 5.13 -7.58
C ALA A 50 -1.42 5.77 -6.54
N THR A 51 -2.72 5.45 -6.57
CA THR A 51 -3.66 5.96 -5.56
C THR A 51 -3.36 5.42 -4.17
N THR A 52 -2.97 4.15 -4.06
CA THR A 52 -2.57 3.55 -2.78
C THR A 52 -1.31 4.20 -2.21
N ALA A 53 -0.33 4.54 -3.06
CA ALA A 53 0.87 5.26 -2.64
C ALA A 53 0.56 6.69 -2.17
N ILE A 54 -0.32 7.41 -2.87
CA ILE A 54 -0.79 8.73 -2.43
C ILE A 54 -1.49 8.61 -1.08
N ALA A 55 -2.40 7.64 -0.92
CA ALA A 55 -3.11 7.40 0.33
C ALA A 55 -2.14 7.11 1.49
N ALA A 56 -1.11 6.29 1.26
CA ALA A 56 -0.09 5.98 2.25
C ALA A 56 0.64 7.25 2.76
N VAL A 57 1.08 8.11 1.84
CA VAL A 57 1.78 9.36 2.19
C VAL A 57 0.84 10.36 2.87
N VAL A 58 -0.41 10.45 2.42
CA VAL A 58 -1.41 11.35 3.01
C VAL A 58 -1.75 10.94 4.45
N VAL A 59 -1.93 9.65 4.73
CA VAL A 59 -2.21 9.14 6.07
C VAL A 59 -1.06 9.48 7.02
N GLU A 60 0.18 9.23 6.62
CA GLU A 60 1.38 9.58 7.42
C GLU A 60 1.50 11.10 7.62
N TYR A 61 1.17 11.90 6.61
CA TYR A 61 1.16 13.35 6.73
C TYR A 61 0.12 13.84 7.74
N ILE A 62 -1.07 13.24 7.75
CA ILE A 62 -2.13 13.54 8.73
C ILE A 62 -1.67 13.12 10.13
N GLN A 63 -1.11 11.92 10.29
CA GLN A 63 -0.55 11.46 11.57
C GLN A 63 0.54 12.40 12.09
N LYS A 64 1.41 12.90 11.19
CA LYS A 64 2.41 13.92 11.52
C LYS A 64 1.76 15.21 12.05
N LYS A 65 0.66 15.66 11.46
CA LYS A 65 -0.10 16.84 11.94
C LYS A 65 -0.75 16.60 13.29
N CYS A 66 -1.09 15.36 13.63
CA CYS A 66 -1.64 14.96 14.92
C CYS A 66 -0.59 14.77 16.03
N GLY A 67 0.69 15.09 15.78
CA GLY A 67 1.76 15.02 16.77
C GLY A 67 2.60 13.74 16.74
N PHE A 68 2.34 12.84 15.78
CA PHE A 68 3.18 11.65 15.56
C PHE A 68 4.38 11.97 14.66
N ILE A 69 5.37 11.08 14.63
CA ILE A 69 6.51 11.17 13.70
C ILE A 69 6.10 10.49 12.40
N PHE A 70 6.46 11.09 11.26
CA PHE A 70 6.24 10.49 9.95
C PHE A 70 7.09 9.22 9.81
N ASP A 71 6.46 8.06 9.64
CA ASP A 71 7.16 6.78 9.46
C ASP A 71 7.12 6.33 7.99
N TRP A 72 8.25 6.47 7.31
CA TRP A 72 8.41 5.99 5.94
C TRP A 72 8.23 4.48 5.81
N LEU A 73 8.45 3.72 6.89
CA LEU A 73 8.29 2.27 6.89
C LEU A 73 6.81 1.87 6.92
N ASP A 74 5.95 2.68 7.51
CA ASP A 74 4.50 2.48 7.52
C ASP A 74 3.89 2.85 6.15
N ALA A 75 4.38 3.92 5.53
CA ALA A 75 4.08 4.23 4.12
C ALA A 75 4.54 3.09 3.19
N LEU A 76 5.77 2.58 3.37
CA LEU A 76 6.29 1.47 2.57
C LEU A 76 5.48 0.19 2.78
N ALA A 77 5.12 -0.15 4.02
CA ALA A 77 4.31 -1.33 4.35
C ALA A 77 2.92 -1.28 3.68
N THR A 78 2.35 -0.08 3.53
CA THR A 78 1.07 0.14 2.85
C THR A 78 1.15 -0.17 1.34
N VAL A 79 2.30 0.11 0.71
CA VAL A 79 2.47 0.02 -0.75
C VAL A 79 3.16 -1.28 -1.20
N LEU A 80 3.86 -1.98 -0.30
CA LEU A 80 4.69 -3.15 -0.63
C LEU A 80 3.90 -4.26 -1.37
N LEU A 81 2.80 -4.73 -0.77
CA LEU A 81 1.97 -5.79 -1.34
C LEU A 81 1.26 -5.36 -2.63
N PRO A 82 0.58 -4.19 -2.68
CA PRO A 82 0.05 -3.64 -3.92
C PRO A 82 1.11 -3.52 -5.04
N GLY A 83 2.32 -3.11 -4.68
CA GLY A 83 3.45 -2.97 -5.60
C GLY A 83 3.89 -4.31 -6.17
N LEU A 84 4.05 -5.33 -5.34
CA LEU A 84 4.38 -6.68 -5.78
C LEU A 84 3.31 -7.26 -6.72
N ILE A 85 2.03 -7.10 -6.40
CA ILE A 85 0.92 -7.56 -7.24
C ILE A 85 0.98 -6.86 -8.60
N THR A 86 1.17 -5.55 -8.60
CA THR A 86 1.23 -4.75 -9.83
C THR A 86 2.42 -5.18 -10.70
N MET A 87 3.61 -5.31 -10.10
CA MET A 87 4.82 -5.77 -10.81
C MET A 87 4.66 -7.17 -11.40
N LEU A 88 4.09 -8.12 -10.65
CA LEU A 88 3.84 -9.47 -11.16
C LEU A 88 2.82 -9.45 -12.31
N SER A 89 1.75 -8.66 -12.18
CA SER A 89 0.71 -8.57 -13.21
C SER A 89 1.21 -7.98 -14.52
N THR A 90 2.04 -6.93 -14.47
CA THR A 90 2.62 -6.32 -15.66
C THR A 90 3.70 -7.20 -16.28
N PHE A 91 4.50 -7.88 -15.44
CA PHE A 91 5.50 -8.83 -15.91
C PHE A 91 4.85 -10.00 -16.67
N ILE A 92 3.83 -10.65 -16.09
CA ILE A 92 3.11 -11.74 -16.76
C ILE A 92 2.53 -11.28 -18.10
N ALA A 93 1.90 -10.10 -18.12
CA ALA A 93 1.33 -9.54 -19.34
C ALA A 93 2.38 -9.18 -20.40
N SER A 94 3.64 -8.92 -20.01
CA SER A 94 4.73 -8.65 -20.96
C SER A 94 5.36 -9.91 -21.56
N THR A 95 5.12 -11.07 -20.95
CA THR A 95 5.68 -12.36 -21.37
C THR A 95 4.73 -13.24 -22.18
N LEU A 96 3.45 -12.85 -22.28
CA LEU A 96 2.36 -13.50 -23.00
C LEU A 96 2.08 -12.78 -24.32
#